data_AF-A0A737P4E1-F1
#
_entry.id   AF-A0A737P4E1-F1
#
_cell.length_a   1.000
_cell.length_b   1.000
_cell.length_c   1.000
_cell.angle_alpha   90.00
_cell.angle_beta   90.00
_cell.angle_gamma   90.00
#
_symmetry.space_group_name_H-M   'P 1'
#
loop_
_entity.id
_entity.type
_entity.pdbx_description
1 polymer ?
#
loop_
_entity_poly.entity_id
_entity_poly.type
_entity_poly.pdbx_seq_one_letter_code
_entity_poly.pdbx_strand_id
1 'polypeptide(L)'
;MADAFILLGIVMAMVSLGFILINKLFCFISAGCLISLCASMASFQLWDASYWGRWGKVCPGLEDVIISCDNYHFLYDLGWELYGIAFLFFTALMLTCAAIILINMIMALERYCAGWRR
;
A
#
# COMPACT_ATOMS: atom_id res chain seq x y z
N MET A 1 1.79 -0.05 -17.63
CA MET A 1 0.90 -0.52 -16.53
C MET A 1 1.66 -0.58 -15.21
N ALA A 2 2.85 -1.20 -15.18
CA ALA A 2 3.74 -1.19 -14.01
C ALA A 2 4.03 0.22 -13.47
N ASP A 3 4.29 1.20 -14.36
CA ASP A 3 4.60 2.59 -13.94
C ASP A 3 3.47 3.26 -13.17
N ALA A 4 2.21 2.94 -13.50
CA ALA A 4 1.04 3.49 -12.82
C ALA A 4 0.90 2.94 -11.39
N PHE A 5 1.23 1.66 -11.17
CA PHE A 5 1.24 1.07 -9.83
C PHE A 5 2.38 1.61 -8.98
N ILE A 6 3.56 1.82 -9.57
CA ILE A 6 4.68 2.45 -8.86
C ILE A 6 4.32 3.88 -8.43
N LEU A 7 3.74 4.67 -9.34
CA LEU A 7 3.31 6.03 -9.04
C LEU A 7 2.23 6.05 -7.94
N LEU A 8 1.25 5.15 -8.01
CA LEU A 8 0.22 5.02 -6.98
C LEU A 8 0.82 4.66 -5.63
N GLY A 9 1.75 3.69 -5.57
CA GLY A 9 2.44 3.31 -4.34
C GLY A 9 3.21 4.47 -3.70
N ILE A 10 3.89 5.29 -4.51
CA ILE A 10 4.58 6.50 -4.05
C ILE A 10 3.58 7.50 -3.44
N VAL A 11 2.45 7.75 -4.11
CA VAL A 11 1.41 8.64 -3.61
C VAL A 11 0.84 8.13 -2.28
N MET A 12 0.54 6.83 -2.18
CA MET A 12 0.05 6.21 -0.96
C MET A 12 1.05 6.39 0.19
N ALA A 13 2.34 6.17 -0.07
CA ALA A 13 3.39 6.34 0.93
C ALA A 13 3.50 7.79 1.43
N MET A 14 3.52 8.77 0.51
CA MET A 14 3.59 10.20 0.88
C MET A 14 2.40 10.64 1.72
N VAL A 15 1.18 10.24 1.32
CA VAL A 15 -0.05 10.58 2.05
C VAL A 15 -0.04 9.92 3.43
N SER A 16 0.30 8.63 3.53
CA SER A 16 0.39 7.93 4.81
C SER A 16 1.44 8.54 5.74
N LEU A 17 2.61 8.95 5.23
CA LEU A 17 3.61 9.69 6.01
C LEU A 17 3.04 11.00 6.55
N GLY A 18 2.32 11.77 5.72
CA GLY A 18 1.65 13.00 6.14
C GLY A 18 0.68 12.76 7.30
N PHE A 19 -0.18 11.75 7.20
CA PHE A 19 -1.14 11.42 8.26
C PHE A 19 -0.49 10.98 9.57
N ILE A 20 0.61 10.22 9.51
CA ILE A 20 1.37 9.83 10.71
C ILE A 20 1.89 11.06 11.45
N LEU A 21 2.42 12.04 10.71
CA LEU A 21 2.99 13.25 11.28
C LEU A 21 1.92 14.21 11.84
N ILE A 22 0.73 14.24 11.23
CA ILE A 22 -0.30 15.23 11.54
C ILE A 22 -1.27 14.73 12.63
N ASN A 23 -1.66 13.45 12.63
CA ASN A 23 -2.75 12.99 13.47
C ASN A 23 -2.56 11.55 14.00
N LYS A 24 -2.45 11.43 15.33
CA LYS A 24 -2.32 10.15 16.03
C LYS A 24 -3.48 9.18 15.76
N LEU A 25 -4.68 9.69 15.46
CA LEU A 25 -5.86 8.87 15.14
C LEU A 25 -5.62 8.00 13.89
N PHE A 26 -4.96 8.55 12.88
CA PHE A 26 -4.70 7.88 11.62
C PHE A 26 -3.35 7.17 11.58
N CYS A 27 -2.53 7.34 12.62
CA CYS A 27 -1.17 6.82 12.69
C CYS A 27 -1.11 5.30 12.48
N PHE A 28 -1.96 4.53 13.15
CA PHE A 28 -1.94 3.07 13.02
C PHE A 28 -2.31 2.57 11.62
N ILE A 29 -3.38 3.09 11.03
CA ILE A 29 -3.83 2.71 9.67
C ILE A 29 -2.77 3.12 8.64
N SER A 30 -2.21 4.32 8.79
CA SER A 30 -1.18 4.85 7.89
C SER A 30 0.16 4.10 8.03
N ALA A 31 0.53 3.69 9.25
CA ALA A 31 1.71 2.86 9.49
C ALA A 31 1.54 1.47 8.90
N GLY A 32 0.34 0.87 9.02
CA GLY A 32 0.00 -0.39 8.34
C GLY A 32 0.18 -0.30 6.82
N CYS A 33 -0.36 0.75 6.20
CA CYS A 33 -0.16 1.04 4.79
C CYS A 33 1.33 1.11 4.41
N LEU A 34 2.13 1.90 5.14
CA LEU A 34 3.57 2.05 4.86
C LEU A 34 4.35 0.76 5.03
N ILE A 35 4.11 0.01 6.11
CA ILE A 35 4.80 -1.26 6.35
C ILE A 35 4.49 -2.24 5.23
N SER A 36 3.22 -2.34 4.81
CA SER A 36 2.82 -3.20 3.70
C SER A 36 3.44 -2.78 2.36
N LEU A 37 3.53 -1.48 2.06
CA LEU A 37 4.23 -0.98 0.86
C LEU A 37 5.73 -1.30 0.90
N CYS A 38 6.39 -1.07 2.04
CA CYS A 38 7.80 -1.38 2.21
C CYS A 38 8.07 -2.89 2.06
N ALA A 39 7.23 -3.73 2.66
CA ALA A 39 7.34 -5.18 2.56
C ALA A 39 7.09 -5.67 1.12
N SER A 40 6.10 -5.10 0.43
CA SER A 40 5.85 -5.35 -1.00
C SER A 40 7.08 -5.01 -1.85
N MET A 41 7.65 -3.82 -1.66
CA MET A 41 8.85 -3.38 -2.38
C MET A 41 10.05 -4.30 -2.10
N ALA A 42 10.28 -4.67 -0.84
CA ALA A 42 11.33 -5.61 -0.46
C ALA A 42 11.14 -6.98 -1.14
N SER A 43 9.91 -7.47 -1.22
CA SER A 43 9.57 -8.72 -1.89
C SER A 43 9.91 -8.66 -3.38
N PHE A 44 9.55 -7.57 -4.07
CA PHE A 44 9.89 -7.36 -5.47
C PHE A 44 11.38 -7.22 -5.71
N GLN A 45 12.10 -6.48 -4.86
CA GLN A 45 13.56 -6.35 -4.98
C GLN A 45 14.29 -7.68 -4.79
N LEU A 46 13.82 -8.51 -3.84
CA LEU A 46 14.37 -9.85 -3.63
C LEU A 46 14.06 -10.78 -4.81
N TRP A 47 12.85 -10.69 -5.36
CA TRP A 47 12.47 -11.43 -6.57
C TRP A 47 13.31 -10.99 -7.78
N ASP A 48 13.49 -9.70 -8.02
CA ASP A 48 14.29 -9.18 -9.12
C ASP A 48 15.77 -9.56 -8.98
N ALA A 49 16.29 -9.55 -7.75
CA ALA A 49 17.64 -10.02 -7.44
C ALA A 49 17.78 -11.56 -7.53
N SER A 50 16.68 -12.31 -7.50
CA SER A 50 16.69 -13.77 -7.60
C SER A 50 17.12 -14.24 -8.99
N TYR A 51 17.54 -15.50 -9.08
CA TYR A 51 17.91 -16.11 -10.36
C TYR A 51 16.74 -16.08 -11.36
N TRP A 52 15.53 -16.32 -10.87
CA TRP A 52 14.30 -16.29 -11.67
C TRP A 52 14.00 -14.90 -12.24
N GLY A 53 14.20 -13.83 -11.45
CA GLY A 53 14.03 -12.45 -11.92
C GLY A 53 14.98 -12.10 -13.07
N ARG A 54 16.23 -12.59 -13.01
CA ARG A 54 17.27 -12.27 -14.01
C ARG A 54 17.28 -13.16 -15.25
N TRP A 55 16.98 -14.45 -15.11
CA TRP A 55 17.17 -15.45 -16.18
C TRP A 55 15.88 -16.22 -16.55
N GLY A 56 14.78 -15.99 -15.82
CA GLY A 56 13.50 -16.65 -16.05
C GLY A 56 13.56 -18.16 -15.83
N LYS A 57 12.75 -18.90 -16.61
CA LYS A 57 12.64 -20.37 -16.54
C LYS A 57 13.86 -21.13 -17.06
N VAL A 58 14.82 -20.44 -17.69
CA VAL A 58 15.96 -21.09 -18.34
C VAL A 58 17.14 -21.05 -17.38
N CYS A 59 17.57 -22.21 -16.90
CA CYS A 59 18.74 -22.36 -16.04
C CYS A 59 19.91 -22.92 -16.85
N PRO A 60 20.67 -22.09 -17.59
CA PRO A 60 21.81 -22.56 -18.34
C PRO A 60 22.89 -23.13 -17.41
N GLY A 61 23.16 -24.44 -17.54
CA GLY A 61 24.30 -25.13 -16.94
C GLY A 61 24.15 -25.62 -15.49
N LEU A 62 22.94 -25.65 -14.94
CA LEU A 62 22.68 -26.01 -13.54
C LEU A 62 21.56 -27.07 -13.45
N GLU A 63 21.83 -28.28 -13.95
CA GLU A 63 20.91 -29.43 -13.82
C GLU A 63 20.76 -29.91 -12.35
N ASP A 64 21.73 -29.59 -11.47
CA ASP A 64 21.71 -30.03 -10.06
C ASP A 64 21.23 -28.96 -9.06
N VAL A 65 20.91 -27.74 -9.53
CA VAL A 65 20.47 -26.61 -8.67
C VAL A 65 19.02 -26.22 -8.98
N ILE A 66 18.19 -27.22 -9.29
CA ILE A 66 16.76 -27.09 -9.59
C ILE A 66 16.00 -26.39 -8.44
N ILE A 67 16.45 -26.55 -7.20
CA ILE A 67 15.82 -25.94 -6.01
C ILE A 67 15.96 -24.41 -5.99
N SER A 68 16.99 -23.82 -6.62
CA SER A 68 17.20 -22.35 -6.59
C SER A 68 16.51 -21.59 -7.72
N CYS A 69 16.18 -22.28 -8.82
CA CYS A 69 15.55 -21.65 -9.98
C CYS A 69 14.07 -21.34 -9.74
N ASP A 70 13.25 -22.30 -9.28
CA ASP A 70 11.79 -22.12 -9.15
C ASP A 70 11.35 -21.41 -7.87
N ASN A 71 12.17 -21.38 -6.82
CA ASN A 71 11.68 -21.12 -5.46
C ASN A 71 11.56 -19.64 -5.07
N TYR A 72 11.66 -18.69 -6.01
CA TYR A 72 11.54 -17.25 -5.71
C TYR A 72 10.37 -16.56 -6.42
N HIS A 73 9.64 -17.26 -7.31
CA HIS A 73 8.45 -16.68 -7.94
C HIS A 73 7.36 -16.34 -6.92
N PHE A 74 7.28 -17.09 -5.81
CA PHE A 74 6.35 -16.79 -4.71
C PHE A 74 6.53 -15.38 -4.14
N LEU A 75 7.74 -14.80 -4.20
CA LEU A 75 8.00 -13.43 -3.73
C LEU A 75 7.38 -12.37 -4.65
N TYR A 76 7.22 -12.68 -5.94
CA TYR A 76 6.50 -11.80 -6.85
C TYR A 76 5.01 -11.75 -6.49
N ASP A 77 4.38 -12.92 -6.31
CA ASP A 77 2.97 -13.02 -5.93
C ASP A 77 2.71 -12.41 -4.55
N LEU A 78 3.57 -12.73 -3.57
CA LEU A 78 3.54 -12.13 -2.24
C LEU A 78 3.71 -10.61 -2.29
N GLY A 79 4.58 -10.10 -3.17
CA GLY A 79 4.77 -8.67 -3.38
C GLY A 79 3.46 -7.98 -3.80
N TRP A 80 2.69 -8.59 -4.69
CA TRP A 80 1.39 -8.08 -5.12
C TRP A 80 0.31 -8.21 -4.04
N GLU A 81 0.28 -9.30 -3.29
CA GLU A 81 -0.64 -9.46 -2.15
C GLU A 81 -0.40 -8.39 -1.09
N LEU A 82 0.86 -8.14 -0.73
CA LEU A 82 1.26 -7.09 0.21
C LEU A 82 0.90 -5.69 -0.31
N TYR A 83 1.07 -5.46 -1.62
CA TYR A 83 0.63 -4.23 -2.27
C TYR A 83 -0.90 -4.05 -2.17
N GLY A 84 -1.66 -5.13 -2.39
CA GLY A 84 -3.10 -5.16 -2.22
C GLY A 84 -3.53 -4.84 -0.79
N ILE A 85 -2.84 -5.39 0.21
CA ILE A 85 -3.07 -5.07 1.63
C ILE A 85 -2.81 -3.59 1.92
N ALA A 86 -1.71 -3.03 1.39
CA ALA A 86 -1.45 -1.59 1.52
C ALA A 86 -2.58 -0.76 0.91
N PHE A 87 -3.10 -1.16 -0.25
CA PHE A 87 -4.21 -0.49 -0.90
C PHE A 87 -5.50 -0.53 -0.05
N LEU A 88 -5.78 -1.64 0.64
CA LEU A 88 -6.89 -1.75 1.58
C LEU A 88 -6.72 -0.81 2.79
N PHE A 89 -5.53 -0.71 3.38
CA PHE A 89 -5.27 0.25 4.45
C PHE A 89 -5.45 1.69 3.98
N PHE A 90 -4.94 2.01 2.78
CA PHE A 90 -5.06 3.35 2.20
C PHE A 90 -6.51 3.74 1.89
N THR A 91 -7.30 2.83 1.31
CA THR A 91 -8.71 3.08 1.05
C THR A 91 -9.50 3.26 2.37
N ALA A 92 -9.21 2.45 3.39
CA ALA A 92 -9.80 2.63 4.72
C ALA A 92 -9.44 4.01 5.33
N LEU A 93 -8.19 4.45 5.18
CA LEU A 93 -7.75 5.78 5.61
C LEU A 93 -8.53 6.91 4.91
N MET A 94 -8.68 6.83 3.58
CA MET A 94 -9.39 7.84 2.81
C MET A 94 -10.90 7.86 3.15
N LEU A 95 -11.53 6.69 3.32
CA LEU A 95 -12.93 6.59 3.70
C LEU A 95 -13.20 7.15 5.09
N THR A 96 -12.34 6.84 6.06
CA THR A 96 -12.47 7.38 7.43
C THR A 96 -12.29 8.90 7.44
N CYS A 97 -11.33 9.43 6.66
CA CYS A 97 -11.17 10.87 6.49
C CYS A 97 -12.42 11.53 5.87
N ALA A 98 -12.94 10.97 4.77
CA ALA A 98 -14.15 11.45 4.11
C ALA A 98 -15.37 11.43 5.04
N ALA A 99 -15.54 10.37 5.83
CA ALA A 99 -16.63 10.25 6.80
C ALA A 99 -16.55 11.33 7.89
N ILE A 100 -15.37 11.59 8.44
CA ILE A 100 -15.17 12.65 9.45
C ILE A 100 -15.50 14.03 8.86
N ILE A 101 -15.06 14.32 7.63
CA ILE A 101 -15.36 15.58 6.96
C ILE A 101 -16.88 15.72 6.76
N LEU A 102 -17.55 14.66 6.29
CA LEU A 102 -19.00 14.66 6.09
C LEU A 102 -19.77 14.93 7.39
N ILE A 103 -19.42 14.23 8.48
CA ILE A 103 -20.05 14.42 9.79
C ILE A 103 -19.88 15.87 10.25
N ASN A 104 -18.67 16.44 10.11
CA ASN A 104 -18.40 17.82 10.47
C ASN A 104 -19.22 18.82 9.63
N MET A 105 -19.39 18.58 8.33
CA MET A 105 -20.24 19.41 7.46
C MET A 105 -21.71 19.34 7.87
N ILE A 106 -22.23 18.15 8.20
CA ILE A 106 -23.61 17.98 8.67
C ILE A 106 -23.83 18.75 9.98
N MET A 107 -22.93 18.59 10.96
CA MET A 107 -23.02 19.32 12.23
C MET A 107 -22.95 20.85 12.03
N ALA A 108 -22.12 21.32 11.09
CA ALA A 108 -22.04 22.74 10.77
C ALA A 108 -23.35 23.26 10.15
N LEU A 109 -23.96 22.49 9.25
CA LEU A 109 -25.24 22.80 8.63
C LEU A 109 -26.37 22.85 9.66
N GLU A 110 -26.42 21.86 10.57
CA GLU A 110 -27.40 21.84 11.66
C GLU A 110 -27.29 23.08 12.55
N ARG A 111 -26.07 23.47 12.92
CA ARG A 111 -25.82 24.68 13.72
C ARG A 111 -26.25 25.96 13.00
N TYR A 112 -25.97 26.06 11.70
CA TYR A 112 -26.41 27.19 10.88
C TYR A 112 -27.94 27.29 10.84
N CYS A 113 -28.62 26.18 10.53
CA CYS A 113 -30.08 26.10 10.49
C CYS A 113 -30.74 26.37 11.86
N ALA A 114 -30.12 25.93 12.95
CA ALA A 114 -30.59 26.19 14.31
C ALA A 114 -30.42 27.67 14.72
N GLY A 115 -29.33 28.31 14.30
CA GLY A 115 -29.11 29.74 14.49
C GLY A 115 -30.10 30.61 13.70
N TRP A 116 -30.55 30.13 12.54
CA TRP A 116 -31.57 30.79 11.71
C TRP A 116 -32.99 30.66 12.25
N ARG A 117 -33.25 29.70 13.15
CA ARG A 117 -34.56 29.49 13.79
C ARG A 117 -34.78 30.33 15.06
N ARG A 118 -33.74 30.98 15.60
CA ARG A 118 -33.85 31.90 16.74
C ARG A 118 -33.94 33.34 16.25
#